data_AF-A0A3C1V3T8-F1
#
_entry.id   AF-A0A3C1V3T8-F1
#
_cell.length_a   1.000
_cell.length_b   1.000
_cell.length_c   1.000
_cell.angle_alpha   90.00
_cell.angle_beta   90.00
_cell.angle_gamma   90.00
#
_symmetry.space_group_name_H-M   'P 1'
#
loop_
_entity.id
_entity.type
_entity.pdbx_description
1 polymer ?
#
loop_
_entity_poly.entity_id
_entity_poly.type
_entity_poly.pdbx_seq_one_letter_code
_entity_poly.pdbx_strand_id
1 'polypeptide(L)'
;MRFREPNNEVIKILTAIPPDSTRERPDGPHSNNPTVRSQKGSREVLAWAYERPDGGRGFGCTGGHFHKNWANNDFRTLILNALVWTSGLDVPKKGISSQVSAIDLTKDLDPPPPPRKKKRPPRRAVSSP
;
A
#
# COMPACT_ATOMS: atom_id res chain seq x y z
N MET A 1 -7.42 2.56 8.24
CA MET A 1 -6.37 3.45 8.78
C MET A 1 -7.04 4.66 9.41
N ARG A 2 -6.62 5.08 10.60
CA ARG A 2 -7.18 6.27 11.29
C ARG A 2 -6.03 7.21 11.63
N PHE A 3 -6.09 8.42 11.12
CA PHE A 3 -5.13 9.47 11.47
C PHE A 3 -5.55 10.12 12.79
N ARG A 4 -4.58 10.76 13.46
CA ARG A 4 -4.85 11.55 14.67
C ARG A 4 -5.76 12.72 14.29
N GLU A 5 -6.74 13.00 15.14
CA GLU A 5 -7.56 14.20 15.00
C GLU A 5 -6.99 15.32 15.89
N PRO A 6 -6.96 16.58 15.41
CA PRO A 6 -7.30 17.00 14.04
C PRO A 6 -6.25 16.53 13.02
N ASN A 7 -6.70 16.03 11.87
CA ASN A 7 -5.83 15.48 10.81
C ASN A 7 -5.23 16.55 9.87
N ASN A 8 -5.14 17.80 10.33
CA ASN A 8 -4.59 18.92 9.56
C ASN A 8 -3.06 18.97 9.59
N GLU A 9 -2.43 18.30 10.56
CA GLU A 9 -0.96 18.23 10.66
C GLU A 9 -0.34 17.15 9.75
N VAL A 10 -1.15 16.21 9.25
CA VAL A 10 -0.68 15.14 8.35
C VAL A 10 -0.66 15.65 6.91
N ILE A 11 0.53 15.63 6.30
CA ILE A 11 0.73 15.99 4.91
C ILE A 11 0.43 14.79 4.01
N LYS A 12 -0.54 14.95 3.11
CA LYS A 12 -0.93 13.92 2.13
C LYS A 12 -0.01 14.02 0.91
N ILE A 13 0.96 13.11 0.80
CA ILE A 13 1.98 13.13 -0.26
C ILE A 13 1.44 12.51 -1.54
N LEU A 14 0.87 11.30 -1.44
CA LEU A 14 0.32 10.58 -2.58
C LEU A 14 -1.12 10.26 -2.31
N THR A 15 -2.00 10.66 -3.24
CA THR A 15 -3.43 10.34 -3.19
C THR A 15 -3.92 9.91 -4.56
N ALA A 16 -4.91 9.02 -4.59
CA ALA A 16 -5.52 8.55 -5.84
C ALA A 16 -7.02 8.30 -5.64
N ILE A 17 -7.80 8.33 -6.71
CA ILE A 17 -9.16 7.80 -6.70
C ILE A 17 -9.05 6.34 -7.19
N PRO A 18 -9.36 5.33 -6.35
CA PRO A 18 -9.33 3.95 -6.80
C PRO A 18 -10.35 3.73 -7.93
N PRO A 19 -10.07 2.85 -8.89
CA PRO A 19 -11.07 2.45 -9.87
C PRO A 19 -12.31 1.88 -9.19
N ASP A 20 -13.47 2.24 -9.72
CA ASP A 20 -14.78 1.83 -9.20
C ASP A 20 -14.94 0.31 -9.07
N SER A 21 -14.33 -0.45 -9.98
CA SER A 21 -14.32 -1.92 -9.97
C SER A 21 -13.71 -2.52 -8.70
N THR A 22 -12.85 -1.79 -7.98
CA THR A 22 -12.31 -2.26 -6.69
C THR A 22 -13.36 -2.23 -5.58
N ARG A 23 -14.43 -1.42 -5.74
CA ARG A 23 -15.51 -1.19 -4.76
C ARG A 23 -16.82 -1.91 -5.12
N GLU A 24 -16.79 -2.76 -6.15
CA GLU A 24 -17.95 -3.55 -6.59
C GLU A 24 -17.84 -5.03 -6.17
N ARG A 25 -16.74 -5.41 -5.51
CA ARG A 25 -16.55 -6.78 -5.04
C ARG A 25 -17.57 -7.15 -3.95
N PRO A 26 -17.91 -8.45 -3.80
CA PRO A 26 -18.72 -8.94 -2.70
C PRO A 26 -18.10 -8.65 -1.34
N ASP A 27 -18.94 -8.61 -0.31
CA ASP A 27 -18.51 -8.37 1.06
C ASP A 27 -17.64 -9.52 1.58
N GLY A 28 -16.57 -9.20 2.30
CA GLY A 28 -15.69 -10.22 2.87
C GLY A 28 -14.46 -9.67 3.60
N PRO A 29 -13.78 -10.50 4.41
CA PRO A 29 -12.70 -10.06 5.31
C PRO A 29 -11.45 -9.53 4.58
N HIS A 30 -11.25 -9.94 3.33
CA HIS A 30 -10.17 -9.45 2.46
C HIS A 30 -10.71 -8.86 1.15
N SER A 31 -11.97 -8.42 1.17
CA SER A 31 -12.68 -7.88 0.02
C SER A 31 -13.28 -6.53 0.41
N ASN A 32 -14.57 -6.34 0.13
CA ASN A 32 -15.27 -5.08 0.27
C ASN A 32 -16.20 -5.08 1.49
N ASN A 33 -16.80 -3.93 1.78
CA ASN A 33 -17.87 -3.78 2.75
C ASN A 33 -18.71 -2.53 2.41
N PRO A 34 -19.87 -2.30 3.07
CA PRO A 34 -20.72 -1.14 2.78
C PRO A 34 -20.01 0.21 2.95
N THR A 35 -19.08 0.33 3.91
CA THR A 35 -18.31 1.56 4.16
C THR A 35 -17.33 1.88 3.03
N VAL A 36 -16.63 0.88 2.50
CA VAL A 36 -15.73 1.08 1.35
C VAL A 36 -16.53 1.39 0.08
N ARG A 37 -17.70 0.76 -0.09
CA ARG A 37 -18.59 1.00 -1.23
C ARG A 37 -19.18 2.42 -1.24
N SER A 38 -19.60 2.95 -0.09
CA SER A 38 -20.18 4.29 0.00
C SER A 38 -19.20 5.42 -0.33
N GLN A 39 -17.90 5.13 -0.31
CA GLN A 39 -16.83 6.10 -0.58
C GLN A 39 -16.45 6.18 -2.07
N LYS A 40 -17.24 5.59 -2.98
CA LYS A 40 -16.98 5.57 -4.44
C LYS A 40 -16.68 6.98 -4.98
N GLY A 41 -15.70 7.09 -5.88
CA GLY A 41 -15.21 8.38 -6.39
C GLY A 41 -14.36 9.22 -5.42
N SER A 42 -14.22 8.81 -4.15
CA SER A 42 -13.43 9.56 -3.17
C SER A 42 -11.92 9.32 -3.32
N ARG A 43 -11.12 10.37 -3.07
CA ARG A 43 -9.66 10.27 -3.03
C ARG A 43 -9.21 9.57 -1.75
N GLU A 44 -8.27 8.65 -1.90
CA GLU A 44 -7.63 7.92 -0.81
C GLU A 44 -6.15 8.29 -0.71
N VAL A 45 -5.64 8.29 0.53
CA VAL A 45 -4.23 8.59 0.83
C VAL A 45 -3.43 7.30 0.76
N LEU A 46 -2.37 7.31 -0.04
CA LEU A 46 -1.45 6.18 -0.27
C LEU A 46 -0.08 6.42 0.36
N ALA A 47 0.32 7.67 0.56
CA ALA A 47 1.51 8.05 1.31
C ALA A 47 1.29 9.38 2.05
N TRP A 48 1.84 9.49 3.25
CA TRP A 48 1.70 10.67 4.12
C TRP A 48 2.97 10.90 4.95
N ALA A 49 3.14 12.14 5.39
CA ALA A 49 4.17 12.56 6.32
C ALA A 49 3.57 13.31 7.51
N TYR A 50 4.26 13.26 8.63
CA TYR A 50 3.93 13.99 9.85
C TYR A 50 5.20 14.42 10.56
N GLU A 51 5.25 15.68 10.99
CA GLU A 51 6.30 16.20 11.85
C GLU A 51 5.71 16.47 13.23
N ARG A 52 6.24 15.80 14.25
CA ARG A 52 5.83 15.98 15.63
C ARG A 52 6.32 17.34 16.14
N PRO A 53 5.61 17.96 17.09
CA PRO A 53 6.05 19.22 17.70
C PRO A 53 7.45 19.18 18.34
N ASP A 54 7.93 17.99 18.71
CA ASP A 54 9.27 17.75 19.26
C ASP A 54 10.36 17.54 18.18
N GLY A 55 10.04 17.74 16.90
CA GLY A 55 10.96 17.62 15.76
C GLY A 55 11.04 16.21 15.16
N GLY A 56 10.35 15.22 15.72
CA GLY A 56 10.33 13.86 15.19
C GLY A 56 9.56 13.75 13.87
N ARG A 57 10.16 13.16 12.84
CA ARG A 57 9.55 13.01 11.51
C ARG A 57 9.08 11.58 11.25
N GLY A 58 7.87 11.43 10.71
CA GLY A 58 7.27 10.14 10.40
C GLY A 58 6.68 10.11 9.00
N PHE A 59 6.88 8.99 8.30
CA PHE A 59 6.32 8.74 6.98
C PHE A 59 5.61 7.38 6.97
N GLY A 60 4.55 7.26 6.18
CA GLY A 60 3.93 5.95 5.91
C GLY A 60 3.38 5.85 4.50
N CYS A 61 3.31 4.62 4.00
CA CYS A 61 2.84 4.31 2.65
C CYS A 61 2.19 2.91 2.58
N THR A 62 1.16 2.75 1.76
CA THR A 62 0.47 1.46 1.53
C THR A 62 1.01 0.67 0.33
N GLY A 63 1.97 1.22 -0.41
CA GLY A 63 2.50 0.66 -1.66
C GLY A 63 3.45 -0.54 -1.50
N GLY A 64 3.77 -0.99 -0.29
CA GLY A 64 4.77 -2.05 -0.05
C GLY A 64 4.32 -3.48 -0.34
N HIS A 65 3.05 -3.72 -0.68
CA HIS A 65 2.51 -5.09 -0.79
C HIS A 65 3.05 -5.88 -1.99
N PHE A 66 3.16 -5.24 -3.16
CA PHE A 66 3.62 -5.90 -4.37
C PHE A 66 5.10 -5.62 -4.62
N HIS A 67 5.94 -6.65 -4.59
CA HIS A 67 7.40 -6.53 -4.83
C HIS A 67 7.74 -5.83 -6.15
N LYS A 68 6.93 -6.03 -7.19
CA LYS A 68 7.11 -5.37 -8.51
C LYS A 68 7.15 -3.84 -8.43
N ASN A 69 6.60 -3.23 -7.36
CA ASN A 69 6.65 -1.78 -7.18
C ASN A 69 8.08 -1.27 -7.04
N TRP A 70 9.01 -2.09 -6.55
CA TRP A 70 10.44 -1.73 -6.49
C TRP A 70 11.09 -1.58 -7.87
N ALA A 71 10.48 -2.11 -8.94
CA ALA A 71 10.93 -1.83 -10.31
C ALA A 71 10.60 -0.39 -10.76
N ASN A 72 9.63 0.27 -10.12
CA ASN A 72 9.25 1.64 -10.46
C ASN A 72 10.22 2.66 -9.80
N ASN A 73 10.88 3.46 -10.63
CA ASN A 73 11.86 4.46 -10.18
C ASN A 73 11.24 5.50 -9.25
N ASP A 74 10.04 6.01 -9.57
CA ASP A 74 9.37 7.04 -8.77
C ASP A 74 8.97 6.49 -7.40
N PHE A 75 8.55 5.23 -7.33
CA PHE A 75 8.28 4.57 -6.04
C PHE A 75 9.54 4.49 -5.19
N ARG A 76 10.68 4.10 -5.78
CA ARG A 76 11.96 4.08 -5.05
C ARG A 76 12.39 5.48 -4.62
N THR A 77 12.26 6.48 -5.48
CA THR A 77 12.59 7.87 -5.12
C THR A 77 11.70 8.37 -3.97
N LEU A 78 10.40 8.06 -3.97
CA LEU A 78 9.51 8.38 -2.85
C LEU A 78 10.01 7.78 -1.53
N ILE A 79 10.33 6.48 -1.52
CA ILE A 79 10.79 5.77 -0.32
C ILE A 79 12.15 6.29 0.14
N LEU A 80 13.11 6.50 -0.77
CA LEU A 80 14.45 6.98 -0.43
C LEU A 80 14.43 8.43 0.08
N ASN A 81 13.62 9.29 -0.53
CA ASN A 81 13.39 10.65 -0.04
C ASN A 81 12.79 10.64 1.37
N ALA A 82 11.81 9.76 1.61
CA ALA A 82 11.21 9.60 2.92
C ALA A 82 12.23 9.12 3.97
N LEU A 83 13.10 8.15 3.64
CA LEU A 83 14.16 7.70 4.53
C LEU A 83 15.08 8.85 4.93
N VAL A 84 15.64 9.57 3.95
CA VAL A 84 16.50 10.74 4.19
C VAL A 84 15.80 11.78 5.08
N TRP A 85 14.56 12.11 4.74
CA TRP A 85 13.78 13.10 5.48
C TRP A 85 13.49 12.66 6.93
N THR A 86 13.10 11.40 7.14
CA THR A 86 12.84 10.84 8.49
C THR A 86 14.11 10.72 9.33
N SER A 87 15.29 10.62 8.70
CA SER A 87 16.59 10.71 9.37
C SER A 87 16.99 12.14 9.77
N GLY A 88 16.13 13.14 9.53
CA GLY A 88 16.40 14.54 9.88
C GLY A 88 17.23 15.30 8.85
N LEU A 89 17.52 14.70 7.69
CA LEU A 89 18.34 15.30 6.63
C LEU A 89 17.47 16.00 5.58
N ASP A 90 18.10 16.90 4.83
CA ASP A 90 17.45 17.58 3.70
C ASP A 90 17.40 16.68 2.46
N VAL A 91 16.21 16.59 1.86
CA VAL A 91 16.02 15.85 0.61
C VAL A 91 16.53 16.69 -0.57
N PRO A 92 17.39 16.15 -1.45
CA PRO A 92 17.83 16.86 -2.64
C PRO A 92 16.66 17.29 -3.54
N LYS A 93 16.75 18.47 -4.17
CA LYS A 93 15.68 19.00 -5.04
C LYS A 93 15.29 18.06 -6.19
N LYS A 94 16.24 17.26 -6.69
CA LYS A 94 16.00 16.27 -7.75
C LYS A 94 15.55 14.91 -7.24
N GLY A 95 15.40 14.75 -5.92
CA GLY A 95 15.20 13.47 -5.25
C GLY A 95 16.46 12.61 -5.21
N ILE A 96 16.38 11.52 -4.45
CA ILE A 96 17.42 10.50 -4.41
C ILE A 96 17.31 9.63 -5.68
N SER A 97 18.41 9.57 -6.43
CA SER A 97 18.55 8.69 -7.59
C SER A 97 18.79 7.25 -7.14
N SER A 98 18.20 6.30 -7.87
CA SER A 98 18.45 4.87 -7.64
C SER A 98 18.34 4.07 -8.94
N GLN A 99 19.14 3.01 -9.04
CA GLN A 99 19.11 2.05 -10.13
C GLN A 99 18.95 0.66 -9.54
N VAL A 100 18.16 -0.18 -10.21
CA VAL A 100 17.97 -1.58 -9.85
C VAL A 100 17.83 -2.39 -11.14
N SER A 101 18.57 -3.49 -11.26
CA SER A 101 18.43 -4.39 -12.40
C SER A 101 17.32 -5.42 -12.16
N ALA A 102 16.88 -6.10 -13.22
CA ALA A 102 15.98 -7.24 -13.08
C ALA A 102 16.59 -8.35 -12.19
N ILE A 103 17.91 -8.54 -12.26
CA ILE A 103 18.64 -9.52 -11.44
C ILE A 103 18.56 -9.12 -9.97
N ASP A 104 18.82 -7.86 -9.64
CA ASP A 104 18.75 -7.35 -8.25
C ASP A 104 17.34 -7.54 -7.66
N LEU A 105 16.29 -7.32 -8.46
CA LEU A 105 14.90 -7.49 -8.02
C LEU A 105 14.55 -8.94 -7.67
N THR A 106 15.25 -9.93 -8.24
CA THR A 106 14.89 -11.35 -8.07
C THR A 106 15.90 -12.13 -7.24
N LYS A 107 17.09 -11.59 -6.99
CA LYS A 107 18.23 -12.29 -6.39
C LYS A 107 17.88 -13.02 -5.08
N ASP A 108 17.09 -12.37 -4.22
CA ASP A 108 16.77 -12.84 -2.87
C ASP A 108 15.26 -13.09 -2.68
N LEU A 109 14.51 -13.33 -3.77
CA LEU A 109 13.10 -13.68 -3.68
C LEU A 109 12.91 -15.13 -3.26
N ASP A 110 12.03 -15.34 -2.29
CA ASP A 110 11.54 -16.67 -1.96
C ASP A 110 10.95 -17.35 -3.20
N PRO A 111 11.14 -18.68 -3.34
CA PRO A 111 10.47 -19.42 -4.39
C PRO A 111 8.95 -19.26 -4.26
N PRO A 112 8.20 -19.27 -5.38
CA PRO A 112 6.76 -19.14 -5.33
C PRO A 112 6.16 -20.27 -4.47
N PRO A 113 5.11 -19.98 -3.68
CA PRO A 113 4.47 -21.00 -2.86
C PRO A 113 3.95 -22.13 -3.77
N PRO A 114 3.97 -23.39 -3.29
CA PRO A 114 3.44 -24.50 -4.05
C PRO A 114 1.97 -24.23 -4.39
N PRO A 115 1.49 -24.72 -5.55
CA PRO A 115 0.12 -24.51 -5.98
C PRO A 115 -0.87 -24.97 -4.89
N ARG A 116 -1.81 -24.09 -4.53
CA ARG A 116 -2.83 -24.41 -3.53
C ARG A 116 -3.65 -25.61 -4.01
N LYS A 117 -3.72 -26.66 -3.19
CA LYS A 117 -4.64 -27.80 -3.44
C LYS A 117 -6.06 -27.24 -3.58
N LYS A 118 -6.76 -27.60 -4.67
CA LYS A 118 -8.16 -27.19 -4.88
C LYS A 118 -8.97 -27.62 -3.65
N LYS A 119 -9.66 -26.68 -3.00
CA LYS A 119 -10.61 -27.02 -1.92
C LYS A 119 -11.64 -27.98 -2.50
N ARG A 120 -11.83 -29.15 -1.86
CA ARG A 120 -12.94 -30.04 -2.22
C ARG A 120 -14.24 -29.24 -2.11
N PRO A 121 -15.15 -29.34 -3.09
CA PRO A 121 -16.44 -28.70 -2.97
C PRO A 121 -17.13 -29.20 -1.69
N PRO A 122 -17.89 -28.34 -1.00
CA PRO A 122 -18.63 -28.76 0.19
C PRO A 122 -19.51 -29.95 -0.18
N ARG A 123 -19.49 -31.01 0.66
CA ARG A 123 -20.44 -32.12 0.49
C ARG A 123 -21.84 -31.53 0.61
N ARG A 124 -22.65 -31.67 -0.46
CA ARG A 124 -24.09 -31.39 -0.38
C ARG A 124 -24.65 -32.20 0.79
N ALA A 125 -25.36 -31.52 1.70
CA ALA A 125 -26.17 -32.21 2.69
C ALA A 125 -27.20 -33.06 1.91
N VAL A 126 -27.19 -34.36 2.16
CA VAL A 126 -28.23 -35.26 1.67
C VAL A 126 -29.49 -34.86 2.42
N SER A 127 -30.47 -34.30 1.73
CA SER A 127 -31.81 -34.10 2.28
C SER A 127 -32.38 -35.48 2.63
N SER A 128 -32.59 -35.74 3.92
CA SER A 128 -33.29 -36.93 4.39
C SER A 128 -34.74 -36.93 3.88
N PRO A 129 -35.29 -38.12 3.56
CA PRO A 129 -36.63 -38.29 2.97
C PRO A 129 -37.76 -37.92 3.94
#